data_AF-A0A249SPT5-F1
#
_entry.id   AF-A0A249SPT5-F1
#
_cell.length_a   1.000
_cell.length_b   1.000
_cell.length_c   1.000
_cell.angle_alpha   90.00
_cell.angle_beta   90.00
_cell.angle_gamma   90.00
#
_symmetry.space_group_name_H-M   'P 1'
#
loop_
_entity.id
_entity.type
_entity.pdbx_description
1 polymer ?
#
loop_
_entity_poly.entity_id
_entity_poly.type
_entity_poly.pdbx_seq_one_letter_code
_entity_poly.pdbx_strand_id
1 'polypeptide(L)'
;MHNPLALLSKDILDAIIAEGHTYFVRQSYSRGIDHFDSQVKGVFLFTHYKDRTTAETHIAQLNDIHARVYDIADDTQKQNLYIAAGQPAGYHIYAAILQTQQWEPNPQLGPKIRQYIRYNTSWRPAKGETVRVELYLSFGELYVRLRSGAAKIEASLSEIERN
;
A
#
# COMPACT_ATOMS: atom_id res chain seq x y z
N MET A 1 6.32 -1.64 -11.82
CA MET A 1 6.56 -1.18 -10.43
C MET A 1 6.59 -2.40 -9.54
N HIS A 2 7.43 -2.45 -8.50
CA HIS A 2 7.39 -3.59 -7.58
C HIS A 2 6.16 -3.46 -6.67
N ASN A 3 5.46 -4.57 -6.47
CA ASN A 3 4.32 -4.65 -5.56
C ASN A 3 4.73 -5.38 -4.27
N PRO A 4 4.79 -4.69 -3.12
CA PRO A 4 5.13 -5.29 -1.84
C PRO A 4 3.90 -5.75 -1.03
N LEU A 5 2.68 -5.62 -1.57
CA LEU A 5 1.44 -5.90 -0.84
C LEU A 5 0.93 -7.32 -1.08
N ALA A 6 0.38 -7.92 -0.03
CA ALA A 6 -0.23 -9.25 -0.09
C ALA A 6 -1.58 -9.24 -0.83
N LEU A 7 -1.88 -10.33 -1.54
CA LEU A 7 -3.24 -10.58 -2.02
C LEU A 7 -4.17 -10.77 -0.81
N LEU A 8 -5.39 -10.23 -0.91
CA LEU A 8 -6.44 -10.44 0.07
C LEU A 8 -6.95 -11.89 -0.04
N SER A 9 -6.85 -12.65 1.04
CA SER A 9 -7.49 -13.96 1.17
C SER A 9 -8.57 -13.90 2.26
N LYS A 10 -9.42 -14.94 2.34
CA LYS A 10 -10.39 -15.07 3.43
C LYS A 10 -9.70 -15.12 4.79
N ASP A 11 -8.60 -15.87 4.90
CA ASP A 11 -7.83 -15.97 6.14
C ASP A 11 -7.25 -14.62 6.56
N ILE A 12 -6.73 -13.84 5.61
CA ILE A 12 -6.23 -12.48 5.87
C ILE A 12 -7.39 -11.58 6.30
N LEU A 13 -8.53 -11.63 5.62
CA LEU A 13 -9.71 -10.85 5.98
C LEU A 13 -10.20 -11.19 7.40
N ASP A 14 -10.29 -12.48 7.72
CA ASP A 14 -10.71 -12.96 9.04
C ASP A 14 -9.73 -12.51 10.13
N ALA A 15 -8.41 -12.57 9.87
CA ALA A 15 -7.40 -12.06 10.79
C ALA A 15 -7.54 -10.55 11.03
N ILE A 16 -7.71 -9.76 9.96
CA ILE A 16 -7.92 -8.30 10.06
C ILE A 16 -9.17 -7.98 10.90
N ILE A 17 -10.28 -8.69 10.66
CA ILE A 17 -11.52 -8.51 11.43
C ILE A 17 -11.32 -8.91 12.89
N ALA A 18 -10.63 -10.02 13.16
CA ALA A 18 -10.33 -10.49 14.51
C ALA A 18 -9.45 -9.50 15.31
N GLU A 19 -8.60 -8.74 14.62
CA GLU A 19 -7.81 -7.65 15.21
C GLU A 19 -8.63 -6.36 15.50
N GLY A 20 -9.92 -6.37 15.15
CA GLY A 20 -10.89 -5.32 15.46
C GLY A 20 -11.01 -4.25 14.38
N HIS A 21 -10.62 -4.53 13.15
CA HIS A 21 -10.85 -3.63 12.02
C HIS A 21 -12.27 -3.83 11.45
N THR A 22 -13.05 -2.76 11.43
CA THR A 22 -14.48 -2.77 11.09
C THR A 22 -14.74 -2.14 9.72
N TYR A 23 -13.91 -1.18 9.32
CA TYR A 23 -14.10 -0.40 8.10
C TYR A 23 -13.02 -0.71 7.08
N PHE A 24 -13.41 -0.83 5.81
CA PHE A 24 -12.49 -1.09 4.72
C PHE A 24 -12.71 -0.09 3.60
N VAL A 25 -11.63 0.46 3.07
CA VAL A 25 -11.65 1.37 1.91
C VAL A 25 -11.06 0.64 0.73
N ARG A 26 -11.88 0.44 -0.31
CA ARG A 26 -11.44 -0.04 -1.62
C ARG A 26 -10.95 1.14 -2.44
N GLN A 27 -9.86 0.94 -3.18
CA GLN A 27 -9.38 1.84 -4.23
C GLN A 27 -8.76 1.05 -5.39
N SER A 28 -8.64 1.68 -6.55
CA SER A 28 -7.87 1.21 -7.70
C SER A 28 -6.39 1.08 -7.32
N TYR A 29 -5.73 0.00 -7.77
CA TYR A 29 -4.35 -0.27 -7.38
C TYR A 29 -3.44 -0.57 -8.59
N SER A 30 -2.87 0.49 -9.15
CA SER A 30 -2.06 0.43 -10.37
C SER A 30 -0.78 -0.41 -10.22
N ARG A 31 -0.21 -0.49 -9.02
CA ARG A 31 1.00 -1.28 -8.73
C ARG A 31 0.78 -2.79 -8.86
N GLY A 32 -0.44 -3.26 -8.67
CA GLY A 32 -0.80 -4.66 -8.81
C GLY A 32 -1.20 -5.07 -10.23
N ILE A 33 -1.16 -4.16 -11.20
CA ILE A 33 -1.50 -4.44 -12.60
C ILE A 33 -0.33 -5.15 -13.26
N ASP A 34 -0.54 -6.41 -13.64
CA ASP A 34 0.32 -7.08 -14.60
C ASP A 34 -0.06 -6.63 -16.02
N HIS A 35 0.87 -5.96 -16.70
CA HIS A 35 0.63 -5.41 -18.04
C HIS A 35 0.68 -6.49 -19.13
N PHE A 36 1.12 -7.70 -18.79
CA PHE A 36 1.18 -8.84 -19.69
C PHE A 36 -0.06 -9.73 -19.62
N ASP A 37 -0.93 -9.54 -18.62
CA ASP A 37 -2.18 -10.27 -18.48
C ASP A 37 -3.37 -9.46 -19.03
N SER A 38 -3.77 -9.80 -20.27
CA SER A 38 -4.92 -9.16 -20.93
C SER A 38 -6.29 -9.57 -20.35
N GLN A 39 -6.33 -10.54 -19.42
CA GLN A 39 -7.58 -11.03 -18.83
C GLN A 39 -7.97 -10.30 -17.54
N VAL A 40 -7.13 -9.40 -17.04
CA VAL A 40 -7.40 -8.61 -15.85
C VAL A 40 -8.48 -7.56 -16.14
N LYS A 41 -9.63 -7.72 -15.46
CA LYS A 41 -10.77 -6.80 -15.45
C LYS A 41 -10.63 -5.68 -14.43
N GLY A 42 -9.89 -5.89 -13.34
CA GLY A 42 -9.69 -4.87 -12.33
C GLY A 42 -8.68 -5.26 -11.25
N VAL A 43 -7.98 -4.26 -10.73
CA VAL A 43 -7.02 -4.43 -9.65
C VAL A 43 -7.33 -3.43 -8.55
N PHE A 44 -7.59 -3.95 -7.35
CA PHE A 44 -8.04 -3.14 -6.22
C PHE A 44 -7.20 -3.40 -4.96
N LEU A 45 -7.11 -2.38 -4.12
CA LEU A 45 -6.51 -2.43 -2.79
C LEU A 45 -7.58 -2.15 -1.75
N PHE A 46 -7.61 -2.96 -0.69
CA PHE A 46 -8.42 -2.74 0.50
C PHE A 46 -7.54 -2.30 1.67
N THR A 47 -7.78 -1.10 2.17
CA THR A 47 -7.17 -0.56 3.39
C THR A 47 -8.15 -0.70 4.56
N HIS A 48 -7.68 -1.10 5.73
CA HIS A 48 -8.52 -1.51 6.86
C HIS A 48 -8.36 -0.56 8.05
N TYR A 49 -9.46 -0.22 8.71
CA TYR A 49 -9.54 0.80 9.75
C TYR A 49 -10.43 0.33 10.90
N LYS A 50 -10.10 0.76 12.12
CA LYS A 50 -10.91 0.48 13.32
C LYS A 50 -12.04 1.50 13.48
N ASP A 51 -11.83 2.72 13.01
CA ASP A 51 -12.77 3.82 13.11
C ASP A 51 -13.25 4.32 11.75
N ARG A 52 -14.51 4.76 11.72
CA ARG A 52 -15.18 5.23 10.50
C ARG A 52 -14.58 6.53 9.99
N THR A 53 -14.26 7.44 10.89
CA THR A 53 -13.75 8.78 10.56
C THR A 53 -12.47 8.71 9.75
N THR A 54 -11.53 7.81 10.10
CA THR A 54 -10.29 7.62 9.36
C THR A 54 -10.55 7.00 7.99
N ALA A 55 -11.48 6.05 7.87
CA ALA A 55 -11.88 5.49 6.58
C ALA A 55 -12.54 6.55 5.66
N GLU A 56 -13.39 7.42 6.22
CA GLU A 56 -14.00 8.53 5.49
C GLU A 56 -12.97 9.60 5.11
N THR A 57 -11.98 9.84 5.95
CA THR A 57 -10.85 10.73 5.64
C THR A 57 -10.02 10.17 4.50
N HIS A 58 -9.77 8.86 4.49
CA HIS A 58 -9.07 8.19 3.39
C HIS A 58 -9.83 8.40 2.08
N ILE A 59 -11.11 8.02 2.02
CA ILE A 59 -11.85 8.09 0.75
C ILE A 59 -11.98 9.54 0.25
N ALA A 60 -12.08 10.53 1.14
CA ALA A 60 -12.13 11.95 0.77
C ALA A 60 -10.83 12.46 0.11
N GLN A 61 -9.70 11.81 0.36
CA GLN A 61 -8.41 12.14 -0.28
C GLN A 61 -8.24 11.44 -1.64
N LEU A 62 -9.09 10.47 -1.97
CA LEU A 62 -9.00 9.73 -3.22
C LEU A 62 -9.77 10.42 -4.34
N ASN A 63 -9.13 10.58 -5.49
CA ASN A 63 -9.79 10.90 -6.76
C ASN A 63 -9.92 9.63 -7.61
N ASP A 64 -10.73 8.68 -7.15
CA ASP A 64 -10.87 7.36 -7.77
C ASP A 64 -12.35 6.96 -7.87
N ILE A 65 -12.80 6.70 -9.09
CA ILE A 65 -14.20 6.32 -9.39
C ILE A 65 -14.60 4.97 -8.78
N HIS A 66 -13.62 4.13 -8.45
CA HIS A 66 -13.85 2.84 -7.83
C HIS A 66 -13.74 2.90 -6.30
N ALA A 67 -13.44 4.07 -5.72
CA ALA A 67 -13.29 4.23 -4.29
C ALA A 67 -14.62 3.94 -3.56
N ARG A 68 -14.56 3.14 -2.50
CA ARG A 68 -15.75 2.80 -1.69
C ARG A 68 -15.38 2.40 -0.28
N VAL A 69 -16.15 2.86 0.70
CA VAL A 69 -16.09 2.39 2.09
C VAL A 69 -17.03 1.20 2.28
N TYR A 70 -16.55 0.21 3.02
CA TYR A 70 -17.28 -0.98 3.45
C TYR A 70 -17.30 -1.02 4.98
N ASP A 71 -18.43 -1.40 5.56
CA ASP A 71 -18.63 -1.61 6.98
C ASP A 71 -19.01 -3.08 7.21
N ILE A 72 -18.26 -3.81 8.05
CA ILE A 72 -18.55 -5.22 8.35
C ILE A 72 -19.80 -5.42 9.20
N ALA A 73 -20.35 -4.37 9.82
CA ALA A 73 -21.63 -4.43 10.53
C ALA A 73 -22.82 -4.55 9.57
N ASP A 74 -22.63 -4.19 8.29
CA ASP A 74 -23.58 -4.45 7.21
C ASP A 74 -23.26 -5.80 6.55
N ASP A 75 -24.14 -6.78 6.74
CA ASP A 75 -23.95 -8.15 6.22
C ASP A 75 -23.75 -8.19 4.70
N THR A 76 -24.39 -7.29 3.95
CA THR A 76 -24.22 -7.22 2.49
C THR A 76 -22.82 -6.73 2.14
N GLN A 77 -22.34 -5.71 2.82
CA GLN A 77 -20.99 -5.18 2.61
C GLN A 77 -19.91 -6.17 3.06
N LYS A 78 -20.12 -6.82 4.20
CA LYS A 78 -19.29 -7.92 4.68
C LYS A 78 -19.21 -9.07 3.66
N GLN A 79 -20.34 -9.51 3.13
CA GLN A 79 -20.37 -10.56 2.11
C GLN A 79 -19.60 -10.15 0.84
N ASN A 80 -19.72 -8.88 0.43
CA ASN A 80 -18.94 -8.36 -0.70
C ASN A 80 -17.42 -8.36 -0.43
N LEU A 81 -16.98 -8.12 0.82
CA LEU A 81 -15.58 -8.27 1.21
C LEU A 81 -15.12 -9.72 1.09
N TYR A 82 -15.93 -10.70 1.52
CA TYR A 82 -15.60 -12.13 1.36
C TYR A 82 -15.57 -12.58 -0.10
N ILE A 83 -16.43 -12.02 -0.96
CA ILE A 83 -16.37 -12.25 -2.40
C ILE A 83 -15.05 -11.72 -2.96
N ALA A 84 -14.65 -10.49 -2.58
CA ALA A 84 -13.39 -9.90 -3.00
C ALA A 84 -12.18 -10.71 -2.52
N ALA A 85 -12.20 -11.15 -1.26
CA ALA A 85 -11.18 -12.03 -0.66
C ALA A 85 -11.13 -13.43 -1.30
N GLY A 86 -12.16 -13.82 -2.05
CA GLY A 86 -12.19 -15.03 -2.86
C GLY A 86 -11.47 -14.93 -4.20
N GLN A 87 -10.90 -13.77 -4.55
CA GLN A 87 -10.21 -13.51 -5.83
C GLN A 87 -11.07 -13.90 -7.05
N PRO A 88 -12.17 -13.18 -7.32
CA PRO A 88 -13.04 -13.50 -8.44
C PRO A 88 -12.28 -13.41 -9.77
N ALA A 89 -12.62 -14.30 -10.71
CA ALA A 89 -11.88 -14.43 -11.97
C ALA A 89 -11.74 -13.10 -12.72
N GLY A 90 -10.51 -12.76 -13.08
CA GLY A 90 -10.13 -11.50 -13.73
C GLY A 90 -9.94 -10.33 -12.77
N TYR A 91 -9.99 -10.53 -11.45
CA TYR A 91 -9.69 -9.48 -10.48
C TYR A 91 -8.50 -9.85 -9.61
N HIS A 92 -7.65 -8.86 -9.33
CA HIS A 92 -6.59 -8.96 -8.33
C HIS A 92 -6.91 -8.04 -7.16
N ILE A 93 -7.21 -8.64 -6.01
CA ILE A 93 -7.58 -7.90 -4.81
C ILE A 93 -6.44 -7.97 -3.80
N TYR A 94 -5.90 -6.82 -3.42
CA TYR A 94 -4.80 -6.70 -2.46
C TYR A 94 -5.29 -6.21 -1.11
N ALA A 95 -4.60 -6.61 -0.04
CA ALA A 95 -4.74 -6.04 1.28
C ALA A 95 -3.64 -5.01 1.53
N ALA A 96 -3.92 -3.96 2.30
CA ALA A 96 -2.93 -2.99 2.76
C ALA A 96 -1.99 -3.57 3.84
N ILE A 97 -1.38 -4.72 3.54
CA ILE A 97 -0.47 -5.49 4.38
C ILE A 97 0.75 -5.84 3.53
N LEU A 98 1.94 -5.65 4.09
CA LEU A 98 3.18 -6.04 3.42
C LEU A 98 3.27 -7.57 3.32
N GLN A 99 3.66 -8.07 2.16
CA GLN A 99 3.82 -9.51 1.91
C GLN A 99 4.91 -10.14 2.79
N THR A 100 5.92 -9.34 3.16
CA THR A 100 7.01 -9.77 4.04
C THR A 100 7.05 -8.90 5.30
N GLN A 101 7.38 -9.52 6.44
CA GLN A 101 7.54 -8.80 7.71
C GLN A 101 8.71 -7.80 7.67
N GLN A 102 9.77 -8.15 6.93
CA GLN A 102 10.89 -7.25 6.64
C GLN A 102 10.84 -6.90 5.16
N TRP A 103 10.61 -5.63 4.87
CA TRP A 103 10.66 -5.15 3.50
C TRP A 103 12.11 -5.11 3.03
N GLU A 104 12.41 -5.91 2.01
CA GLU A 104 13.68 -5.83 1.29
C GLU A 104 13.47 -5.01 0.02
N PRO A 105 14.12 -3.83 -0.10
CA PRO A 105 14.01 -3.05 -1.31
C PRO A 105 14.58 -3.86 -2.49
N ASN A 106 13.82 -3.92 -3.59
CA ASN A 106 14.31 -4.49 -4.85
C ASN A 106 15.71 -3.88 -5.18
N PRO A 107 16.68 -4.66 -5.68
CA PRO A 107 18.00 -4.17 -6.07
C PRO A 107 18.01 -2.87 -6.90
N GLN A 108 16.97 -2.64 -7.73
CA GLN A 108 16.81 -1.43 -8.53
C GLN A 108 16.45 -0.18 -7.74
N LEU A 109 15.88 -0.32 -6.54
CA LEU A 109 15.42 0.79 -5.72
C LEU A 109 16.57 1.51 -5.00
N GLY A 110 17.63 0.78 -4.62
CA GLY A 110 18.79 1.36 -3.95
C GLY A 110 19.45 2.52 -4.72
N PRO A 111 19.76 2.38 -6.02
CA PRO A 111 20.23 3.48 -6.87
C PRO A 111 19.26 4.67 -6.90
N LYS A 112 17.95 4.42 -7.03
CA LYS A 112 16.92 5.47 -7.09
C LYS A 112 16.78 6.25 -5.79
N ILE A 113 16.83 5.57 -4.64
CA ILE A 113 16.87 6.22 -3.33
C ILE A 113 18.10 7.12 -3.22
N ARG A 114 19.28 6.65 -3.62
CA ARG A 114 20.51 7.48 -3.59
C ARG A 114 20.39 8.71 -4.48
N GLN A 115 19.81 8.55 -5.67
CA GLN A 115 19.56 9.64 -6.60
C GLN A 115 18.56 10.65 -6.02
N TYR A 116 17.45 10.16 -5.46
CA TYR A 116 16.44 10.99 -4.81
C TYR A 116 17.06 11.82 -3.67
N ILE A 117 17.86 11.21 -2.79
CA ILE A 117 18.56 11.92 -1.70
C ILE A 117 19.49 13.00 -2.25
N ARG A 118 20.26 12.69 -3.30
CA ARG A 118 21.21 13.65 -3.91
C ARG A 118 20.51 14.89 -4.47
N TYR A 119 19.32 14.74 -5.05
CA TYR A 119 18.60 15.86 -5.67
C TYR A 119 17.71 16.63 -4.70
N ASN A 120 17.16 15.96 -3.69
CA ASN A 120 16.15 16.53 -2.80
C ASN A 120 16.69 16.88 -1.41
N THR A 121 17.97 16.61 -1.12
CA THR A 121 18.58 16.92 0.17
C THR A 121 20.01 17.41 0.04
N SER A 122 20.46 18.11 1.08
CA SER A 122 21.87 18.45 1.29
C SER A 122 22.63 17.35 2.05
N TRP A 123 22.06 16.14 2.18
CA TRP A 123 22.68 15.07 2.96
C TRP A 123 23.98 14.63 2.31
N ARG A 124 25.06 14.66 3.10
CA ARG A 124 26.37 14.11 2.74
C ARG A 124 26.75 13.10 3.80
N PRO A 125 26.20 11.87 3.74
CA PRO A 125 26.49 10.84 4.74
C PRO A 125 28.01 10.65 4.81
N ALA A 126 28.56 10.68 6.01
CA ALA A 126 29.99 10.45 6.19
C ALA A 126 30.35 9.00 5.78
N LYS A 127 31.64 8.73 5.53
CA LYS A 127 32.09 7.39 5.18
C LYS A 127 31.73 6.41 6.31
N GLY A 128 30.80 5.48 6.05
CA GLY A 128 30.29 4.51 7.03
C GLY A 128 28.91 4.86 7.62
N GLU A 129 28.34 6.02 7.32
CA GLU A 129 26.99 6.39 7.75
C GLU A 129 25.94 5.74 6.83
N THR A 130 25.06 4.92 7.41
CA THR A 130 24.01 4.22 6.68
C THR A 130 22.68 4.97 6.78
N VAL A 131 22.11 5.33 5.63
CA VAL A 131 20.74 5.84 5.58
C VAL A 131 19.78 4.71 5.90
N ARG A 132 18.93 4.90 6.92
CA ARG A 132 17.87 3.95 7.24
C ARG A 132 16.67 4.22 6.33
N VAL A 133 16.12 3.14 5.78
CA VAL A 133 14.99 3.17 4.85
C VAL A 133 13.87 2.33 5.44
N GLU A 134 12.68 2.92 5.55
CA GLU A 134 11.49 2.27 6.08
C GLU A 134 10.35 2.46 5.08
N LEU A 135 9.70 1.36 4.67
CA LEU A 135 8.50 1.40 3.84
C LEU A 135 7.27 1.36 4.75
N TYR A 136 6.30 2.25 4.50
CA TYR A 136 5.04 2.26 5.22
C TYR A 136 3.89 2.61 4.29
N LEU A 137 2.67 2.24 4.70
CA LEU A 137 1.43 2.58 4.02
C LEU A 137 0.76 3.76 4.70
N SER A 138 0.23 4.68 3.90
CA SER A 138 -0.66 5.74 4.37
C SER A 138 -1.73 5.95 3.32
N PHE A 139 -3.01 5.84 3.72
CA PHE A 139 -4.15 6.03 2.83
C PHE A 139 -4.03 5.26 1.50
N GLY A 140 -3.65 3.99 1.58
CA GLY A 140 -3.49 3.11 0.42
C GLY A 140 -2.32 3.45 -0.51
N GLU A 141 -1.49 4.43 -0.17
CA GLU A 141 -0.25 4.76 -0.88
C GLU A 141 0.99 4.32 -0.09
N LEU A 142 1.99 3.85 -0.82
CA LEU A 142 3.27 3.42 -0.27
C LEU A 142 4.22 4.60 -0.19
N TYR A 143 4.81 4.79 0.98
CA TYR A 143 5.79 5.82 1.26
C TYR A 143 7.08 5.21 1.75
N VAL A 144 8.18 5.87 1.42
CA VAL A 144 9.49 5.56 1.96
C VAL A 144 9.89 6.69 2.90
N ARG A 145 10.18 6.32 4.14
CA ARG A 145 10.83 7.19 5.11
C ARG A 145 12.33 6.94 5.07
N LEU A 146 13.08 8.01 4.86
CA LEU A 146 14.54 7.99 4.84
C LEU A 146 15.05 8.74 6.08
N ARG A 147 16.06 8.20 6.76
CA ARG A 147 16.69 8.82 7.94
C ARG A 147 18.21 8.77 7.85
N SER A 148 18.86 9.91 8.08
CA SER A 148 20.32 10.04 8.27
C SER A 148 20.58 10.89 9.52
N GLY A 149 21.14 10.28 10.57
CA GLY A 149 21.25 10.93 11.88
C GLY A 149 19.90 11.43 12.40
N ALA A 150 19.81 12.74 12.68
CA ALA A 150 18.57 13.40 13.13
C ALA A 150 17.66 13.85 11.97
N ALA A 151 18.14 13.84 10.73
CA ALA A 151 17.37 14.28 9.58
C ALA A 151 16.44 13.17 9.09
N LYS A 152 15.20 13.55 8.74
CA LYS A 152 14.16 12.66 8.22
C LYS A 152 13.51 13.32 7.00
N ILE A 153 13.29 12.53 5.95
CA ILE A 153 12.43 12.89 4.84
C ILE A 153 11.46 11.73 4.55
N GLU A 154 10.31 12.06 3.98
CA GLU A 154 9.32 11.10 3.50
C GLU A 154 9.01 11.43 2.04
N ALA A 155 8.85 10.40 1.22
CA ALA A 155 8.50 10.52 -0.19
C ALA A 155 7.61 9.35 -0.58
N SER A 156 6.72 9.55 -1.56
CA SER A 156 5.98 8.42 -2.10
C SER A 156 6.96 7.44 -2.77
N LEU A 157 6.69 6.13 -2.68
CA LEU A 157 7.50 5.14 -3.38
C LEU A 157 7.46 5.38 -4.89
N SER A 158 6.32 5.88 -5.41
CA SER A 158 6.11 6.22 -6.81
C SER A 158 7.05 7.33 -7.28
N GLU A 159 7.26 8.34 -6.45
CA GLU A 159 8.18 9.46 -6.72
C GLU A 159 9.64 8.98 -6.75
N ILE A 160 10.04 8.14 -5.80
CA ILE A 160 11.39 7.55 -5.81
C ILE A 160 11.58 6.68 -7.05
N GLU A 161 10.58 5.89 -7.44
CA GLU A 161 10.67 5.01 -8.62
C GLU A 161 10.74 5.77 -9.97
N ARG A 162 10.34 7.05 -10.03
CA ARG A 162 10.39 7.88 -11.25
C ARG A 162 11.74 8.59 -11.46
N ASN A 163 12.57 8.69 -10.43
CA ASN A 163 13.92 9.25 -10.51
C ASN A 163 14.91 8.22 -11.09
#